data_AF-A0A3D0CCZ3-F1
#
_entry.id   AF-A0A3D0CCZ3-F1
#
_cell.length_a   1.000
_cell.length_b   1.000
_cell.length_c   1.000
_cell.angle_alpha   90.00
_cell.angle_beta   90.00
_cell.angle_gamma   90.00
#
_symmetry.space_group_name_H-M   'P 1'
#
loop_
_entity.id
_entity.type
_entity.pdbx_description
1 polymer ?
#
loop_
_entity_poly.entity_id
_entity_poly.type
_entity_poly.pdbx_seq_one_letter_code
_entity_poly.pdbx_strand_id
1 'polypeptide(L)' 'RPSLPDSLPVICQAPNHDKIFFALGHQHLGLTQGAITGKLIGQLVTGQAPEIDLTPFCISRFN' A
#
# COMPACT_ATOMS: atom_id res chain seq x y z
N ARG A 1 0.41 17.12 3.95
CA ARG A 1 0.34 15.91 3.08
C ARG A 1 0.35 14.69 4.00
N PRO A 2 -0.45 13.65 3.74
CA PRO A 2 -0.53 12.49 4.64
C PRO A 2 0.82 11.79 4.73
N SER A 3 1.36 11.70 5.95
CA SER A 3 2.68 11.15 6.27
C SER A 3 2.60 10.05 7.31
N LEU A 4 3.49 9.08 7.20
CA LEU A 4 3.70 8.04 8.22
C LEU A 4 5.07 8.25 8.90
N PRO A 5 5.26 7.75 10.14
CA PRO A 5 6.48 8.00 10.92
C PRO A 5 7.79 7.55 10.25
N ASP A 6 7.71 6.56 9.36
CA ASP A 6 8.85 5.99 8.63
C ASP A 6 9.01 6.51 7.19
N SER A 7 8.15 7.46 6.77
CA SER A 7 8.11 8.02 5.41
C SER A 7 7.85 7.02 4.27
N LEU A 8 7.44 5.79 4.58
CA LEU A 8 7.01 4.81 3.59
C LEU A 8 5.49 4.83 3.44
N PRO A 9 4.91 4.61 2.24
CA PRO A 9 3.47 4.47 2.11
C PRO A 9 2.98 3.17 2.74
N VAL A 10 1.66 3.08 2.97
CA VAL A 10 0.98 1.82 3.27
C VAL A 10 0.27 1.35 2.01
N ILE A 11 0.61 0.15 1.54
CA ILE A 11 0.07 -0.52 0.35
C ILE A 11 -0.18 -1.99 0.71
N CYS A 12 -1.38 -2.30 1.19
CA CYS A 12 -1.72 -3.67 1.59
C CYS A 12 -3.23 -3.90 1.71
N GLN A 13 -3.64 -5.15 1.86
CA GLN A 13 -4.98 -5.47 2.38
C GLN A 13 -5.06 -5.08 3.86
N ALA A 14 -6.22 -4.62 4.32
CA ALA A 14 -6.44 -4.30 5.72
C ALA A 14 -6.44 -5.59 6.56
N PRO A 15 -5.70 -5.65 7.67
CA PRO A 15 -5.77 -6.77 8.59
C PRO A 15 -7.22 -7.01 9.04
N ASN A 16 -7.63 -8.28 9.11
CA ASN A 16 -8.96 -8.72 9.53
C ASN A 16 -10.12 -8.29 8.60
N HIS A 17 -9.86 -7.77 7.39
CA HIS A 17 -10.89 -7.39 6.44
C HIS A 17 -10.55 -7.81 5.01
N ASP A 18 -11.26 -8.82 4.50
CA ASP A 18 -10.94 -9.44 3.22
C ASP A 18 -11.20 -8.55 1.99
N LYS A 19 -11.94 -7.45 2.15
CA LYS A 19 -12.40 -6.59 1.04
C LYS A 19 -11.97 -5.13 1.17
N ILE A 20 -11.07 -4.82 2.11
CA ILE A 20 -10.59 -3.46 2.35
C ILE A 20 -9.09 -3.42 2.04
N PHE A 21 -8.67 -2.40 1.30
CA PHE A 21 -7.29 -2.21 0.88
C PHE A 21 -6.83 -0.79 1.21
N PHE A 22 -5.58 -0.65 1.63
CA PHE A 22 -4.95 0.61 1.98
C PHE A 22 -3.94 1.00 0.91
N ALA A 23 -4.02 2.26 0.48
CA ALA A 23 -3.10 2.90 -0.46
C ALA A 23 -2.93 4.37 -0.04
N LEU A 24 -2.13 4.60 1.01
CA LEU A 24 -2.06 5.90 1.69
C LEU A 24 -0.62 6.23 2.13
N GLY A 25 -0.40 7.48 2.53
CA GLY A 25 0.88 7.90 3.14
C GLY A 25 1.99 8.24 2.15
N HIS A 26 1.70 8.47 0.86
CA HIS A 26 2.70 8.78 -0.18
C HIS A 26 3.34 10.18 -0.10
N GLN A 27 3.13 10.92 0.97
CA GLN A 27 3.80 12.20 1.18
C GLN A 27 3.61 13.19 0.02
N HIS A 28 4.71 13.77 -0.45
CA HIS A 28 4.74 14.62 -1.62
C HIS A 28 4.91 13.86 -2.94
N LEU A 29 5.12 12.54 -2.87
CA LEU A 29 5.40 11.67 -3.99
C LEU A 29 4.16 10.96 -4.54
N GLY A 30 2.97 11.28 -4.04
CA GLY A 30 1.71 10.63 -4.46
C GLY A 30 1.46 10.65 -5.96
N LEU A 31 1.78 11.77 -6.65
CA LEU A 31 1.64 11.83 -8.11
C LEU A 31 2.65 10.92 -8.82
N THR A 32 3.90 10.93 -8.37
CA THR A 32 4.99 10.11 -8.94
C THR A 32 4.75 8.62 -8.72
N GLN A 33 4.25 8.22 -7.55
CA GLN A 33 4.08 6.83 -7.14
C GLN A 33 2.66 6.28 -7.37
N GLY A 34 1.72 7.12 -7.83
CA GLY A 34 0.30 6.75 -7.97
C GLY A 34 0.08 5.60 -8.96
N ALA A 35 0.76 5.62 -10.11
CA ALA A 35 0.62 4.59 -11.15
C ALA A 35 1.04 3.20 -10.64
N ILE A 36 2.20 3.09 -10.02
CA ILE A 36 2.67 1.80 -9.48
C ILE A 36 1.81 1.34 -8.30
N THR A 37 1.37 2.26 -7.44
CA THR A 37 0.46 1.93 -6.34
C THR A 37 -0.86 1.37 -6.86
N GLY A 38 -1.46 2.00 -7.87
CA GLY A 38 -2.70 1.52 -8.50
C GLY A 38 -2.55 0.12 -9.10
N LYS A 39 -1.42 -0.14 -9.76
CA LYS A 39 -1.11 -1.48 -10.30
C LYS A 39 -1.04 -2.54 -9.19
N LEU A 40 -0.32 -2.26 -8.11
CA LEU A 40 -0.16 -3.17 -6.97
C LEU A 40 -1.50 -3.42 -6.26
N ILE A 41 -2.33 -2.38 -6.08
CA ILE A 41 -3.67 -2.53 -5.53
C ILE A 41 -4.56 -3.37 -6.46
N GLY A 42 -4.49 -3.17 -7.78
CA GLY A 42 -5.20 -4.00 -8.75
C GLY A 42 -4.82 -5.48 -8.65
N GLN A 43 -3.53 -5.78 -8.46
CA GLN A 43 -3.05 -7.15 -8.22
C GLN A 43 -3.65 -7.73 -6.94
N LEU A 44 -3.59 -7.00 -5.82
CA LEU A 44 -4.18 -7.43 -4.56
C LEU A 44 -5.70 -7.68 -4.65
N VAL A 45 -6.44 -6.76 -5.26
CA VAL A 45 -7.90 -6.85 -5.41
C VAL A 45 -8.31 -8.05 -6.28
N THR A 46 -7.50 -8.40 -7.28
CA THR A 46 -7.78 -9.53 -8.18
C THR A 46 -7.18 -10.86 -7.69
N GLY A 47 -6.56 -10.89 -6.51
CA GLY A 47 -5.92 -12.08 -5.96
C GLY A 47 -4.64 -12.49 -6.69
N GLN A 48 -4.06 -11.60 -7.50
CA GLN A 48 -2.78 -11.82 -8.16
C GLN A 48 -1.63 -11.55 -7.18
N ALA A 49 -0.56 -12.35 -7.29
CA ALA A 49 0.67 -12.09 -6.55
C ALA A 49 1.26 -10.73 -6.98
N PRO A 50 1.54 -9.80 -6.05
CA PRO A 50 2.18 -8.53 -6.38
C PRO A 50 3.56 -8.73 -7.00
N GLU A 51 3.95 -7.82 -7.91
CA GLU A 51 5.27 -7.88 -8.57
C GLU A 51 6.46 -7.57 -7.65
N ILE A 52 6.20 -6.99 -6.48
CA ILE A 52 7.20 -6.71 -5.46
C ILE A 52 6.70 -7.21 -4.10
N ASP A 53 7.62 -7.49 -3.18
CA ASP A 53 7.25 -7.80 -1.80
C ASP A 53 6.62 -6.57 -1.12
N LEU A 54 5.36 -6.72 -0.70
CA LEU A 54 4.60 -5.66 -0.04
C LEU A 54 4.73 -5.69 1.49
N THR A 55 5.40 -6.69 2.06
CA THR A 55 5.62 -6.80 3.52
C THR A 55 6.12 -5.49 4.17
N PRO A 56 7.14 -4.78 3.65
CA PRO A 56 7.59 -3.51 4.24
C PRO A 56 6.60 -2.35 4.06
N PHE A 57 5.60 -2.50 3.19
CA PHE A 57 4.55 -1.51 2.92
C PHE A 57 3.23 -1.87 3.60
N CYS A 58 3.15 -2.98 4.35
CA CYS A 58 1.95 -3.33 5.11
C CYS A 58 1.78 -2.47 6.36
N ILE A 59 0.53 -2.20 6.74
CA ILE A 59 0.21 -1.47 7.99
C ILE A 59 0.68 -2.22 9.25
N SER A 60 0.81 -3.54 9.15
CA SER A 60 1.28 -4.41 10.24
C SER A 60 2.70 -4.10 10.70
N ARG A 61 3.51 -3.35 9.94
CA ARG A 61 4.87 -2.96 10.34
C ARG A 61 4.94 -2.03 11.56
N PHE A 62 3.82 -1.47 11.99
CA PHE A 62 3.73 -0.61 13.16
C PHE A 62 3.17 -1.32 14.41
N ASN A 63 2.93 -2.64 14.35
CA ASN A 63 2.39 -3.46 15.44
C ASN A 63 3.31 -4.61 15.81
#